data_AF-A0A969NHU5-F1
#
_entry.id   AF-A0A969NHU5-F1
#
_cell.length_a   1.000
_cell.length_b   1.000
_cell.length_c   1.000
_cell.angle_alpha   90.00
_cell.angle_beta   90.00
_cell.angle_gamma   90.00
#
_symmetry.space_group_name_H-M   'P 1'
#
loop_
_entity.id
_entity.type
_entity.pdbx_description
1 polymer ?
#
loop_
_entity_poly.entity_id
_entity_poly.type
_entity_poly.pdbx_seq_one_letter_code
_entity_poly.pdbx_strand_id
1 'polypeptide(L)'
;MKAVLLEETPWVLNGKNETERKNRVGLLFDLNRMGDELGRALKKVQKAQKSNGGWPWFKGMPESRYITQHIVTGMGHLDKLGVKTVRTDDKTWDMLKNAIAYLDVRIKEDYDWLKKNYTKEELEKNHLGYDAIQYLYGRSYFVDIQIPARTKEAFDYFKGQAEKYWLSQSKYMQGMIALGLHRYENKLVPAEIVKSLKENSTSNEEMGMYWIDNVGGWYWYQAPIETHALMIEVFDEVANDQPAVNDLKVWMLKQKQTQDWKTTKATTEAIYSLLLRGSDWLASDKLVEIKMGDQIIDPKKWMMLK
;
A
#
# COMPACT_ATOMS: atom_id res chain seq x y z
N MET A 1 12.09 -48.41 -24.19
CA MET A 1 12.48 -47.17 -23.47
C MET A 1 11.88 -45.95 -24.17
N LYS A 2 10.87 -45.30 -23.56
CA LYS A 2 10.36 -43.94 -23.86
C LYS A 2 9.18 -43.60 -22.90
N ALA A 3 9.46 -43.65 -21.59
CA ALA A 3 8.44 -43.49 -20.53
C ALA A 3 9.02 -42.90 -19.23
N VAL A 4 10.11 -42.14 -19.34
CA VAL A 4 10.82 -41.45 -18.25
C VAL A 4 11.22 -40.08 -18.81
N LEU A 5 11.37 -39.05 -17.95
CA LEU A 5 11.63 -37.64 -18.29
C LEU A 5 10.44 -36.89 -18.94
N LEU A 6 9.31 -36.84 -18.23
CA LEU A 6 8.32 -35.77 -18.38
C LEU A 6 8.00 -35.03 -17.06
N GLU A 7 8.17 -35.69 -15.91
CA GLU A 7 7.91 -35.07 -14.60
C GLU A 7 9.04 -34.16 -14.09
N GLU A 8 10.25 -34.31 -14.63
CA GLU A 8 11.44 -33.48 -14.35
C GLU A 8 11.42 -32.09 -15.02
N THR A 9 10.36 -31.74 -15.77
CA THR A 9 10.28 -30.45 -16.48
C THR A 9 9.54 -29.38 -15.67
N PRO A 10 10.16 -28.24 -15.31
CA PRO A 10 9.55 -27.25 -14.42
C PRO A 10 8.21 -26.68 -14.90
N TRP A 11 8.00 -26.60 -16.22
CA TRP A 11 6.73 -26.16 -16.80
C TRP A 11 5.59 -27.16 -16.59
N VAL A 12 5.84 -28.48 -16.57
CA VAL A 12 4.81 -29.49 -16.27
C VAL A 12 4.41 -29.45 -14.79
N LEU A 13 5.38 -29.26 -13.89
CA LEU A 13 5.11 -29.02 -12.47
C LEU A 13 4.32 -27.73 -12.26
N ASN A 14 4.69 -26.64 -12.95
CA ASN A 14 3.96 -25.37 -12.90
C ASN A 14 2.52 -25.49 -13.44
N GLY A 15 2.27 -26.30 -14.48
CA GLY A 15 0.93 -26.53 -15.03
C GLY A 15 0.02 -27.37 -14.12
N LYS A 16 0.55 -28.44 -13.49
CA LYS A 16 -0.16 -29.16 -12.41
C LYS A 16 -0.52 -28.17 -11.27
N ASN A 17 0.45 -27.37 -10.83
CA ASN A 17 0.29 -26.34 -9.80
C ASN A 17 -0.66 -25.19 -10.24
N GLU A 18 -0.78 -24.86 -11.54
CA GLU A 18 -1.75 -23.87 -12.02
C GLU A 18 -3.19 -24.38 -11.94
N THR A 19 -3.43 -25.64 -12.34
CA THR A 19 -4.75 -26.28 -12.20
C THR A 19 -5.14 -26.39 -10.72
N GLU A 20 -4.20 -26.76 -9.86
CA GLU A 20 -4.44 -26.79 -8.42
C GLU A 20 -4.67 -25.39 -7.83
N ARG A 21 -3.92 -24.36 -8.27
CA ARG A 21 -4.17 -22.96 -7.91
C ARG A 21 -5.57 -22.50 -8.35
N LYS A 22 -6.05 -22.86 -9.54
CA LYS A 22 -7.41 -22.54 -10.00
C LYS A 22 -8.50 -23.22 -9.14
N ASN A 23 -8.31 -24.49 -8.76
CA ASN A 23 -9.22 -25.16 -7.82
C ASN A 23 -9.18 -24.55 -6.41
N ARG A 24 -7.98 -24.17 -5.93
CA ARG A 24 -7.80 -23.44 -4.66
C ARG A 24 -8.41 -22.03 -4.72
N VAL A 25 -8.42 -21.37 -5.87
CA VAL A 25 -9.13 -20.09 -6.10
C VAL A 25 -10.64 -20.27 -6.02
N GLY A 26 -11.20 -21.36 -6.56
CA GLY A 26 -12.61 -21.72 -6.33
C GLY A 26 -12.95 -21.85 -4.83
N LEU A 27 -12.06 -22.49 -4.05
CA LEU A 27 -12.16 -22.60 -2.59
C LEU A 27 -11.88 -21.30 -1.81
N LEU A 28 -11.38 -20.25 -2.47
CA LEU A 28 -11.19 -18.91 -1.91
C LEU A 28 -12.39 -17.98 -2.19
N PHE A 29 -13.30 -18.34 -3.09
CA PHE A 29 -14.55 -17.61 -3.35
C PHE A 29 -15.75 -18.08 -2.50
N ASP A 30 -15.54 -19.01 -1.57
CA ASP A 30 -16.52 -19.33 -0.52
C ASP A 30 -16.63 -18.16 0.46
N LEU A 31 -17.66 -17.32 0.27
CA LEU A 31 -17.90 -16.11 1.06
C LEU A 31 -18.08 -16.39 2.56
N ASN A 32 -18.65 -17.53 2.94
CA ASN A 32 -18.82 -17.90 4.35
C ASN A 32 -17.46 -18.20 4.98
N ARG A 33 -16.65 -19.01 4.29
CA ARG A 33 -15.28 -19.31 4.69
C ARG A 33 -14.40 -18.07 4.74
N MET A 34 -14.52 -17.16 3.76
CA MET A 34 -13.82 -15.87 3.78
C MET A 34 -14.19 -15.06 5.03
N GLY A 35 -15.49 -14.95 5.35
CA GLY A 35 -15.98 -14.26 6.55
C GLY A 35 -15.45 -14.87 7.84
N ASP A 36 -15.43 -16.20 7.94
CA ASP A 36 -14.90 -16.91 9.12
C ASP A 36 -13.38 -16.78 9.28
N GLU A 37 -12.60 -16.82 8.20
CA GLU A 37 -11.15 -16.57 8.26
C GLU A 37 -10.86 -15.10 8.61
N LEU A 38 -11.55 -14.14 8.00
CA LEU A 38 -11.43 -12.71 8.31
C LEU A 38 -11.78 -12.43 9.78
N GLY A 39 -12.91 -12.95 10.26
CA GLY A 39 -13.33 -12.83 11.64
C GLY A 39 -12.36 -13.49 12.64
N ARG A 40 -11.71 -14.59 12.25
CA ARG A 40 -10.62 -15.22 13.04
C ARG A 40 -9.32 -14.41 13.00
N ALA A 41 -8.97 -13.79 11.86
CA ALA A 41 -7.80 -12.93 11.73
C ALA A 41 -7.94 -11.65 12.56
N LEU A 42 -9.07 -10.94 12.43
CA LEU A 42 -9.37 -9.73 13.19
C LEU A 42 -9.35 -10.00 14.71
N LYS A 43 -9.96 -11.10 15.17
CA LYS A 43 -9.91 -11.53 16.58
C LYS A 43 -8.50 -11.88 17.06
N LYS A 44 -7.56 -12.28 16.18
CA LYS A 44 -6.14 -12.45 16.55
C LYS A 44 -5.45 -11.10 16.70
N VAL A 45 -5.70 -10.14 15.80
CA VAL A 45 -5.15 -8.77 15.89
C VAL A 45 -5.64 -8.08 17.16
N GLN A 46 -6.95 -8.08 17.43
CA GLN A 46 -7.55 -7.55 18.66
C GLN A 46 -6.90 -8.15 19.91
N LYS A 47 -6.72 -9.48 19.97
CA LYS A 47 -6.09 -10.18 21.12
C LYS A 47 -4.58 -10.00 21.23
N ALA A 48 -3.91 -9.45 20.22
CA ALA A 48 -2.48 -9.18 20.22
C ALA A 48 -2.14 -7.74 20.65
N GLN A 49 -3.12 -6.84 20.74
CA GLN A 49 -2.90 -5.47 21.19
C GLN A 49 -2.57 -5.44 22.68
N LYS A 50 -1.64 -4.57 23.09
CA LYS A 50 -1.35 -4.30 24.50
C LYS A 50 -2.30 -3.25 25.09
N SER A 51 -2.35 -3.19 26.42
CA SER A 51 -3.09 -2.18 27.18
C SER A 51 -2.70 -0.72 26.88
N ASN A 52 -1.53 -0.47 26.30
CA ASN A 52 -1.13 0.86 25.85
C ASN A 52 -1.46 1.15 24.37
N GLY A 53 -2.17 0.26 23.67
CA GLY A 53 -2.59 0.43 22.27
C GLY A 53 -1.61 -0.10 21.22
N GLY A 54 -0.34 -0.36 21.58
CA GLY A 54 0.67 -0.88 20.67
C GLY A 54 0.58 -2.40 20.43
N TRP A 55 1.09 -2.87 19.28
CA TRP A 55 1.27 -4.30 18.97
C TRP A 55 2.74 -4.74 19.00
N PRO A 56 3.07 -5.91 19.58
CA PRO A 56 4.39 -6.51 19.47
C PRO A 56 4.57 -7.28 18.14
N TRP A 57 5.83 -7.55 17.75
CA TRP A 57 6.14 -8.46 16.64
C TRP A 57 5.67 -9.90 16.92
N PHE A 58 5.92 -10.39 18.13
CA PHE A 58 5.49 -11.72 18.59
C PHE A 58 4.92 -11.63 20.01
N LYS A 59 4.02 -12.57 20.35
CA LYS A 59 3.38 -12.63 21.68
C LYS A 59 4.45 -12.70 22.79
N GLY A 60 4.41 -11.73 23.70
CA GLY A 60 5.35 -11.61 24.84
C GLY A 60 6.47 -10.58 24.66
N MET A 61 6.70 -10.07 23.45
CA MET A 61 7.71 -9.02 23.21
C MET A 61 7.23 -7.61 23.66
N PRO A 62 8.14 -6.63 23.75
CA PRO A 62 7.81 -5.21 23.63
C PRO A 62 6.96 -4.91 22.40
N GLU A 63 6.10 -3.91 22.51
CA GLU A 63 5.34 -3.36 21.40
C GLU A 63 6.25 -2.62 20.41
N SER A 64 5.85 -2.59 19.15
CA SER A 64 6.62 -2.00 18.06
C SER A 64 5.81 -0.91 17.37
N ARG A 65 6.42 0.28 17.26
CA ARG A 65 5.88 1.38 16.46
C ARG A 65 5.67 0.96 15.01
N TYR A 66 6.65 0.30 14.39
CA TYR A 66 6.57 -0.23 13.03
C TYR A 66 5.30 -1.07 12.80
N ILE A 67 5.08 -2.10 13.63
CA ILE A 67 3.92 -2.99 13.51
C ILE A 67 2.61 -2.24 13.77
N THR A 68 2.60 -1.33 14.75
CA THR A 68 1.40 -0.55 15.06
C THR A 68 1.03 0.39 13.92
N GLN A 69 2.00 1.08 13.31
CA GLN A 69 1.78 1.92 12.12
C GLN A 69 1.32 1.09 10.93
N HIS A 70 1.92 -0.08 10.68
CA HIS A 70 1.49 -0.97 9.59
C HIS A 70 0.03 -1.43 9.74
N ILE A 71 -0.39 -1.78 10.96
CA ILE A 71 -1.79 -2.17 11.26
C ILE A 71 -2.73 -0.97 11.12
N VAL A 72 -2.37 0.21 11.63
CA VAL A 72 -3.19 1.44 11.52
C VAL A 72 -3.36 1.88 10.06
N THR A 73 -2.28 1.90 9.27
CA THR A 73 -2.35 2.19 7.82
C THR A 73 -3.19 1.16 7.08
N GLY A 74 -3.03 -0.14 7.35
CA GLY A 74 -3.84 -1.18 6.71
C GLY A 74 -5.33 -1.11 7.05
N MET A 75 -5.69 -0.67 8.27
CA MET A 75 -7.08 -0.35 8.63
C MET A 75 -7.57 0.89 7.87
N GLY A 76 -6.72 1.88 7.66
CA GLY A 76 -7.02 3.07 6.84
C GLY A 76 -7.26 2.73 5.37
N HIS A 77 -6.48 1.83 4.79
CA HIS A 77 -6.69 1.27 3.45
C HIS A 77 -8.05 0.56 3.33
N LEU A 78 -8.41 -0.29 4.30
CA LEU A 78 -9.69 -0.97 4.33
C LEU A 78 -10.87 0.02 4.45
N ASP A 79 -10.75 1.04 5.30
CA ASP A 79 -11.75 2.10 5.42
C ASP A 79 -11.89 2.93 4.13
N LYS A 80 -10.77 3.28 3.47
CA LYS A 80 -10.73 3.97 2.17
C LYS A 80 -11.40 3.15 1.05
N LEU A 81 -11.25 1.81 1.07
CA LEU A 81 -11.98 0.89 0.19
C LEU A 81 -13.47 0.71 0.55
N GLY A 82 -13.97 1.37 1.60
CA GLY A 82 -15.37 1.31 2.02
C GLY A 82 -15.73 0.10 2.89
N VAL A 83 -14.76 -0.56 3.53
CA VAL A 83 -14.97 -1.68 4.46
C VAL A 83 -15.49 -1.13 5.80
N LYS A 84 -16.77 -0.74 5.81
CA LYS A 84 -17.45 0.00 6.91
C LYS A 84 -17.25 -0.59 8.31
N THR A 85 -17.04 -1.91 8.43
CA THR A 85 -16.78 -2.60 9.70
C THR A 85 -15.55 -2.08 10.45
N VAL A 86 -14.60 -1.40 9.79
CA VAL A 86 -13.47 -0.73 10.47
C VAL A 86 -13.95 0.36 11.44
N ARG A 87 -15.04 1.07 11.10
CA ARG A 87 -15.63 2.13 11.94
C ARG A 87 -16.92 1.71 12.66
N THR A 88 -17.65 0.70 12.16
CA THR A 88 -18.95 0.30 12.72
C THR A 88 -18.93 -0.94 13.62
N ASP A 89 -17.79 -1.63 13.79
CA ASP A 89 -17.60 -2.59 14.89
C ASP A 89 -16.89 -1.88 16.05
N ASP A 90 -17.60 -1.65 17.15
CA ASP A 90 -17.09 -0.88 18.31
C ASP A 90 -15.72 -1.40 18.79
N LYS A 91 -15.51 -2.72 18.78
CA LYS A 91 -14.27 -3.35 19.24
C LYS A 91 -13.09 -3.06 18.34
N THR A 92 -13.32 -3.05 17.03
CA THR A 92 -12.32 -2.68 16.01
C THR A 92 -12.04 -1.18 16.05
N TRP A 93 -13.08 -0.35 16.24
CA TRP A 93 -12.93 1.09 16.36
C TRP A 93 -12.23 1.52 17.66
N ASP A 94 -12.52 0.90 18.80
CA ASP A 94 -11.82 1.11 20.07
C ASP A 94 -10.36 0.65 20.00
N MET A 95 -10.10 -0.54 19.44
CA MET A 95 -8.75 -1.04 19.15
C MET A 95 -7.96 -0.03 18.31
N LEU A 96 -8.58 0.53 17.26
CA LEU A 96 -7.96 1.50 16.35
C LEU A 96 -7.72 2.86 17.02
N LYS A 97 -8.69 3.40 17.78
CA LYS A 97 -8.52 4.62 18.59
C LYS A 97 -7.38 4.48 19.60
N ASN A 98 -7.27 3.33 20.27
CA ASN A 98 -6.17 3.04 21.20
C ASN A 98 -4.81 3.00 20.50
N ALA A 99 -4.73 2.40 19.30
CA ALA A 99 -3.52 2.37 18.50
C ALA A 99 -3.11 3.76 17.98
N ILE A 100 -4.07 4.59 17.60
CA ILE A 100 -3.83 5.98 17.21
C ILE A 100 -3.33 6.78 18.41
N ALA A 101 -3.98 6.67 19.57
CA ALA A 101 -3.53 7.32 20.80
C ALA A 101 -2.12 6.88 21.24
N TYR A 102 -1.72 5.63 20.98
CA TYR A 102 -0.36 5.14 21.16
C TYR A 102 0.64 5.86 20.22
N LEU A 103 0.32 5.98 18.94
CA LEU A 103 1.20 6.62 17.95
C LEU A 103 1.31 8.14 18.17
N ASP A 104 0.20 8.80 18.51
CA ASP A 104 0.17 10.20 18.93
C ASP A 104 1.10 10.43 20.15
N VAL A 105 1.28 9.45 21.05
CA VAL A 105 2.28 9.52 22.13
C VAL A 105 3.71 9.26 21.63
N ARG A 106 3.94 8.26 20.77
CA ARG A 106 5.30 7.96 20.27
C ARG A 106 5.90 9.12 19.46
N ILE A 107 5.12 9.82 18.64
CA ILE A 107 5.61 11.03 17.94
C ILE A 107 5.98 12.16 18.92
N LYS A 108 5.29 12.24 20.07
CA LYS A 108 5.61 13.21 21.13
C LYS A 108 6.89 12.86 21.87
N GLU A 109 7.16 11.57 22.10
CA GLU A 109 8.42 11.12 22.68
C GLU A 109 9.62 11.46 21.79
N ASP A 110 9.50 11.31 20.46
CA ASP A 110 10.53 11.77 19.51
C ASP A 110 10.79 13.28 19.68
N TYR A 111 9.72 14.07 19.69
CA TYR A 111 9.80 15.53 19.76
C TYR A 111 10.29 16.06 21.12
N ASP A 112 9.90 15.43 22.22
CA ASP A 112 10.41 15.72 23.56
C ASP A 112 11.91 15.41 23.64
N TRP A 113 12.36 14.32 23.01
CA TRP A 113 13.78 13.99 22.90
C TRP A 113 14.52 15.04 22.06
N LEU A 114 13.97 15.47 20.91
CA LEU A 114 14.56 16.57 20.13
C LEU A 114 14.66 17.86 20.97
N LYS A 115 13.58 18.30 21.61
CA LYS A 115 13.54 19.51 22.47
C LYS A 115 14.48 19.44 23.68
N LYS A 116 14.88 18.24 24.12
CA LYS A 116 15.85 18.04 25.20
C LYS A 116 17.31 18.11 24.74
N ASN A 117 17.60 17.72 23.50
CA ASN A 117 18.98 17.56 23.01
C ASN A 117 19.43 18.66 22.02
N TYR A 118 18.51 19.46 21.47
CA TYR A 118 18.79 20.49 20.47
C TYR A 118 18.32 21.88 20.89
N THR A 119 19.08 22.91 20.50
CA THR A 119 18.66 24.31 20.61
C THR A 119 17.51 24.63 19.65
N LYS A 120 16.83 25.78 19.84
CA LYS A 120 15.74 26.22 18.95
C LYS A 120 16.17 26.33 17.47
N GLU A 121 17.38 26.83 17.24
CA GLU A 121 17.98 26.96 15.90
C GLU A 121 18.34 25.60 15.27
N GLU A 122 18.58 24.60 16.10
CA GLU A 122 18.84 23.24 15.65
C GLU A 122 17.56 22.44 15.39
N LEU A 123 16.49 22.68 16.16
CA LEU A 123 15.16 22.11 15.90
C LEU A 123 14.61 22.55 14.53
N GLU A 124 15.03 23.71 14.02
CA GLU A 124 14.68 24.19 12.67
C GLU A 124 15.43 23.47 11.53
N LYS A 125 16.41 22.61 11.83
CA LYS A 125 17.09 21.76 10.83
C LYS A 125 16.21 20.56 10.46
N ASN A 126 16.65 19.74 9.51
CA ASN A 126 15.93 18.54 9.08
C ASN A 126 16.03 17.41 10.11
N HIS A 127 14.93 17.09 10.79
CA HIS A 127 14.76 15.96 11.70
C HIS A 127 13.69 14.97 11.22
N LEU A 128 13.33 15.01 9.93
CA LEU A 128 12.25 14.22 9.36
C LEU A 128 12.68 12.76 9.05
N GLY A 129 12.57 11.88 10.04
CA GLY A 129 12.77 10.43 9.87
C GLY A 129 11.53 9.67 9.34
N TYR A 130 11.70 8.38 8.99
CA TYR A 130 10.59 7.48 8.61
C TYR A 130 9.47 7.55 9.65
N ASP A 131 9.79 7.30 10.92
CA ASP A 131 8.81 7.18 12.00
C ASP A 131 7.87 8.39 12.15
N ALA A 132 8.29 9.58 11.70
CA ALA A 132 7.44 10.76 11.60
C ALA A 132 6.56 10.75 10.33
N ILE A 133 7.14 10.50 9.16
CA ILE A 133 6.42 10.47 7.87
C ILE A 133 5.34 9.37 7.87
N GLN A 134 5.69 8.19 8.40
CA GLN A 134 4.82 7.03 8.53
C GLN A 134 3.62 7.31 9.42
N TYR A 135 3.88 7.94 10.56
CA TYR A 135 2.87 8.40 11.48
C TYR A 135 1.94 9.41 10.79
N LEU A 136 2.49 10.45 10.16
CA LEU A 136 1.69 11.46 9.44
C LEU A 136 0.79 10.84 8.36
N TYR A 137 1.32 9.89 7.58
CA TYR A 137 0.55 9.18 6.56
C TYR A 137 -0.51 8.24 7.16
N GLY A 138 -0.17 7.35 8.09
CA GLY A 138 -1.13 6.43 8.72
C GLY A 138 -2.22 7.15 9.54
N ARG A 139 -1.85 8.26 10.19
CA ARG A 139 -2.77 9.14 10.94
C ARG A 139 -3.75 9.90 10.03
N SER A 140 -3.40 10.10 8.75
CA SER A 140 -4.20 10.88 7.79
C SER A 140 -5.50 10.20 7.34
N TYR A 141 -5.61 8.88 7.52
CA TYR A 141 -6.88 8.15 7.30
C TYR A 141 -7.93 8.46 8.39
N PHE A 142 -7.52 9.08 9.50
CA PHE A 142 -8.33 9.25 10.71
C PHE A 142 -8.32 10.70 11.21
N VAL A 143 -8.44 11.66 10.26
CA VAL A 143 -8.54 13.11 10.55
C VAL A 143 -9.77 13.48 11.40
N ASP A 144 -10.79 12.63 11.41
CA ASP A 144 -11.97 12.74 12.29
C ASP A 144 -11.63 12.53 13.78
N ILE A 145 -10.56 11.79 14.10
CA ILE A 145 -10.05 11.67 15.46
C ILE A 145 -9.17 12.88 15.74
N GLN A 146 -9.71 13.87 16.46
CA GLN A 146 -8.99 15.07 16.89
C GLN A 146 -7.65 14.74 17.55
N ILE A 147 -6.59 15.43 17.13
CA ILE A 147 -5.24 15.31 17.72
C ILE A 147 -5.27 15.89 19.14
N PRO A 148 -4.92 15.13 20.19
CA PRO A 148 -4.94 15.62 21.57
C PRO A 148 -4.01 16.82 21.78
N ALA A 149 -4.45 17.82 22.57
CA ALA A 149 -3.64 19.01 22.87
C ALA A 149 -2.24 18.68 23.42
N ARG A 150 -2.11 17.60 24.20
CA ARG A 150 -0.84 17.09 24.75
C ARG A 150 0.15 16.56 23.71
N THR A 151 -0.27 16.27 22.49
CA THR A 151 0.56 15.72 21.40
C THR A 151 0.57 16.61 20.16
N LYS A 152 -0.28 17.64 20.11
CA LYS A 152 -0.43 18.55 18.97
C LYS A 152 0.87 19.29 18.61
N GLU A 153 1.65 19.77 19.58
CA GLU A 153 2.92 20.48 19.33
C GLU A 153 3.91 19.60 18.52
N ALA A 154 3.97 18.31 18.83
CA ALA A 154 4.80 17.34 18.12
C ALA A 154 4.26 17.02 16.72
N PHE A 155 2.93 16.82 16.59
CA PHE A 155 2.30 16.63 15.28
C PHE A 155 2.53 17.83 14.36
N ASP A 156 2.31 19.05 14.86
CA ASP A 156 2.47 20.29 14.10
C ASP A 156 3.94 20.47 13.65
N TYR A 157 4.89 20.20 14.55
CA TYR A 157 6.32 20.24 14.24
C TYR A 157 6.68 19.27 13.11
N PHE A 158 6.30 17.98 13.22
CA PHE A 158 6.64 17.01 12.19
C PHE A 158 5.86 17.23 10.88
N LYS A 159 4.63 17.79 10.92
CA LYS A 159 3.93 18.25 9.71
C LYS A 159 4.72 19.35 9.00
N GLY A 160 5.18 20.37 9.74
CA GLY A 160 6.01 21.45 9.19
C GLY A 160 7.36 20.96 8.66
N GLN A 161 7.99 20.00 9.34
CA GLN A 161 9.20 19.31 8.85
C GLN A 161 8.93 18.56 7.53
N ALA A 162 7.78 17.90 7.39
CA ALA A 162 7.36 17.24 6.14
C ALA A 162 7.12 18.24 5.01
N GLU A 163 6.49 19.38 5.31
CA GLU A 163 6.29 20.49 4.36
C GLU A 163 7.63 21.11 3.91
N LYS A 164 8.62 21.18 4.80
CA LYS A 164 9.93 21.83 4.59
C LYS A 164 11.00 20.94 3.94
N TYR A 165 10.98 19.62 4.16
CA TYR A 165 12.11 18.73 3.84
C TYR A 165 11.81 17.53 2.91
N TRP A 166 10.62 17.44 2.31
CA TRP A 166 10.23 16.36 1.39
C TRP A 166 11.20 16.13 0.22
N LEU A 167 11.88 17.16 -0.28
CA LEU A 167 12.88 17.05 -1.36
C LEU A 167 14.06 16.13 -1.01
N SER A 168 14.37 15.96 0.28
CA SER A 168 15.45 15.08 0.76
C SER A 168 15.07 13.61 0.89
N GLN A 169 13.80 13.27 0.67
CA GLN A 169 13.21 11.97 1.01
C GLN A 169 13.08 11.06 -0.21
N SER A 170 13.03 9.74 0.02
CA SER A 170 12.80 8.75 -1.05
C SER A 170 11.43 8.93 -1.72
N LYS A 171 11.26 8.46 -2.96
CA LYS A 171 9.96 8.53 -3.69
C LYS A 171 8.79 7.93 -2.88
N TYR A 172 9.02 6.81 -2.19
CA TYR A 172 8.05 6.19 -1.28
C TYR A 172 7.65 7.15 -0.13
N MET A 173 8.63 7.82 0.48
CA MET A 173 8.40 8.81 1.52
C MET A 173 7.73 10.07 1.00
N GLN A 174 8.10 10.56 -0.19
CA GLN A 174 7.45 11.69 -0.86
C GLN A 174 5.96 11.41 -1.12
N GLY A 175 5.61 10.20 -1.59
CA GLY A 175 4.20 9.80 -1.76
C GLY A 175 3.41 9.80 -0.44
N MET A 176 4.00 9.26 0.64
CA MET A 176 3.40 9.29 1.99
C MET A 176 3.20 10.74 2.49
N ILE A 177 4.17 11.63 2.25
CA ILE A 177 4.07 13.05 2.58
C ILE A 177 2.95 13.71 1.76
N ALA A 178 2.89 13.50 0.45
CA ALA A 178 1.87 14.09 -0.41
C ALA A 178 0.45 13.70 0.01
N LEU A 179 0.19 12.41 0.21
CA LEU A 179 -1.10 11.90 0.67
C LEU A 179 -1.46 12.41 2.07
N GLY A 180 -0.52 12.35 3.01
CA GLY A 180 -0.72 12.86 4.36
C GLY A 180 -1.06 14.35 4.36
N LEU A 181 -0.23 15.18 3.73
CA LEU A 181 -0.41 16.64 3.68
C LEU A 181 -1.66 17.06 2.91
N HIS A 182 -2.04 16.36 1.82
CA HIS A 182 -3.29 16.58 1.09
C HIS A 182 -4.51 16.37 2.00
N ARG A 183 -4.54 15.26 2.74
CA ARG A 183 -5.58 14.93 3.72
C ARG A 183 -5.59 15.87 4.94
N TYR A 184 -4.44 16.49 5.26
CA TYR A 184 -4.32 17.61 6.21
C TYR A 184 -4.48 19.00 5.56
N GLU A 185 -5.25 19.07 4.47
CA GLU A 185 -5.70 20.26 3.74
C GLU A 185 -4.61 21.19 3.16
N ASN A 186 -3.34 20.76 3.12
CA ASN A 186 -2.29 21.50 2.42
C ASN A 186 -2.47 21.32 0.89
N LYS A 187 -2.65 22.44 0.17
CA LYS A 187 -2.93 22.45 -1.27
C LYS A 187 -1.71 22.76 -2.15
N LEU A 188 -0.58 23.11 -1.55
CA LEU A 188 0.63 23.54 -2.27
C LEU A 188 1.65 22.39 -2.34
N VAL A 189 2.16 21.96 -1.19
CA VAL A 189 3.26 20.98 -1.12
C VAL A 189 2.91 19.64 -1.79
N PRO A 190 1.69 19.07 -1.64
CA PRO A 190 1.33 17.84 -2.36
C PRO A 190 1.34 17.99 -3.88
N ALA A 191 1.00 19.16 -4.41
CA ALA A 191 1.02 19.43 -5.85
C ALA A 191 2.47 19.58 -6.37
N GLU A 192 3.36 20.20 -5.58
CA GLU A 192 4.80 20.26 -5.88
C GLU A 192 5.44 18.87 -5.86
N ILE A 193 5.07 18.01 -4.89
CA ILE A 193 5.51 16.62 -4.83
C ILE A 193 5.00 15.83 -6.04
N VAL A 194 3.70 15.90 -6.36
CA VAL A 194 3.10 15.26 -7.56
C VAL A 194 3.84 15.67 -8.83
N LYS A 195 4.11 16.98 -8.99
CA LYS A 195 4.87 17.51 -10.12
C LYS A 195 6.28 16.90 -10.17
N SER A 196 7.01 16.93 -9.06
CA SER A 196 8.37 16.38 -8.97
C SER A 196 8.42 14.88 -9.26
N LEU A 197 7.47 14.10 -8.75
CA LEU A 197 7.33 12.67 -9.02
C LEU A 197 7.05 12.42 -10.51
N LYS A 198 6.17 13.21 -11.15
CA LYS A 198 5.85 13.09 -12.57
C LYS A 198 7.03 13.48 -13.47
N GLU A 199 7.72 14.58 -13.17
CA GLU A 199 8.90 15.06 -13.91
C GLU A 199 10.10 14.10 -13.84
N ASN A 200 10.20 13.30 -12.77
CA ASN A 200 11.25 12.27 -12.63
C ASN A 200 10.81 10.87 -13.13
N SER A 201 9.61 10.73 -13.70
CA SER A 201 9.09 9.45 -14.20
C SER A 201 9.58 9.13 -15.62
N THR A 202 9.38 7.89 -16.03
CA THR A 202 9.56 7.39 -17.40
C THR A 202 8.26 6.76 -17.86
N SER A 203 7.75 7.17 -19.01
CA SER A 203 6.53 6.60 -19.62
C SER A 203 6.79 6.17 -21.07
N ASN A 204 6.21 5.04 -21.47
CA ASN A 204 6.06 4.66 -22.88
C ASN A 204 4.83 3.75 -23.06
N GLU A 205 4.31 3.69 -24.29
CA GLU A 205 3.08 2.94 -24.62
C GLU A 205 3.15 1.45 -24.25
N GLU A 206 4.34 0.85 -24.26
CA GLU A 206 4.49 -0.55 -23.92
C GLU A 206 4.48 -0.80 -22.40
N MET A 207 5.26 -0.05 -21.63
CA MET A 207 5.51 -0.33 -20.21
C MET A 207 4.64 0.49 -19.24
N GLY A 208 3.89 1.47 -19.76
CA GLY A 208 3.21 2.45 -18.91
C GLY A 208 4.20 3.40 -18.25
N MET A 209 3.82 3.94 -17.08
CA MET A 209 4.56 4.94 -16.31
C MET A 209 5.28 4.25 -15.15
N TYR A 210 6.54 4.60 -14.90
CA TYR A 210 7.37 4.05 -13.82
C TYR A 210 8.58 4.94 -13.49
N TRP A 211 9.43 4.51 -12.55
CA TRP A 211 10.69 5.17 -12.21
C TRP A 211 11.84 4.17 -12.29
N ILE A 212 12.87 4.49 -13.09
CA ILE A 212 14.03 3.60 -13.33
C ILE A 212 14.85 3.36 -12.05
N ASP A 213 14.90 4.34 -11.15
CA ASP A 213 15.65 4.28 -9.88
C ASP A 213 14.84 3.69 -8.70
N ASN A 214 13.58 3.27 -8.92
CA ASN A 214 12.77 2.56 -7.93
C ASN A 214 13.22 1.09 -7.81
N VAL A 215 14.46 0.89 -7.36
CA VAL A 215 15.09 -0.43 -7.21
C VAL A 215 14.94 -0.99 -5.79
N GLY A 216 14.96 -2.32 -5.69
CA GLY A 216 14.87 -3.02 -4.40
C GLY A 216 16.14 -2.91 -3.56
N GLY A 217 16.01 -2.98 -2.24
CA GLY A 217 17.16 -2.89 -1.32
C GLY A 217 16.90 -3.45 0.07
N TRP A 218 17.84 -3.22 0.99
CA TRP A 218 17.84 -3.82 2.34
C TRP A 218 16.86 -3.13 3.30
N TYR A 219 16.60 -1.84 3.14
CA TYR A 219 15.63 -1.13 3.96
C TYR A 219 14.23 -1.37 3.42
N TRP A 220 13.26 -1.57 4.31
CA TRP A 220 11.87 -1.86 3.95
C TRP A 220 11.19 -0.76 3.07
N TYR A 221 11.73 0.48 2.98
CA TYR A 221 11.27 1.51 2.03
C TYR A 221 11.73 1.28 0.58
N GLN A 222 12.76 0.45 0.38
CA GLN A 222 13.30 0.11 -0.93
C GLN A 222 12.49 -1.07 -1.51
N ALA A 223 11.19 -0.86 -1.66
CA ALA A 223 10.20 -1.88 -1.98
C ALA A 223 9.41 -1.49 -3.25
N PRO A 224 9.90 -1.84 -4.46
CA PRO A 224 9.44 -1.20 -5.70
C PRO A 224 7.94 -1.29 -5.98
N ILE A 225 7.33 -2.46 -5.71
CA ILE A 225 5.88 -2.69 -5.85
C ILE A 225 5.08 -1.84 -4.87
N GLU A 226 5.59 -1.65 -3.66
CA GLU A 226 4.93 -0.91 -2.59
C GLU A 226 5.03 0.60 -2.84
N THR A 227 6.17 1.06 -3.39
CA THR A 227 6.28 2.42 -3.99
C THR A 227 5.28 2.60 -5.10
N HIS A 228 5.21 1.67 -6.06
CA HIS A 228 4.37 1.83 -7.24
C HIS A 228 2.87 1.83 -6.91
N ALA A 229 2.46 0.99 -5.95
CA ALA A 229 1.12 1.00 -5.38
C ALA A 229 0.78 2.34 -4.70
N LEU A 230 1.69 2.88 -3.90
CA LEU A 230 1.53 4.20 -3.28
C LEU A 230 1.48 5.33 -4.32
N MET A 231 2.25 5.24 -5.41
CA MET A 231 2.19 6.21 -6.50
C MET A 231 0.83 6.20 -7.20
N ILE A 232 0.20 5.04 -7.40
CA ILE A 232 -1.17 4.95 -7.92
C ILE A 232 -2.15 5.72 -7.01
N GLU A 233 -2.03 5.59 -5.69
CA GLU A 233 -2.85 6.34 -4.73
C GLU A 233 -2.55 7.86 -4.78
N VAL A 234 -1.28 8.26 -4.89
CA VAL A 234 -0.88 9.68 -5.06
C VAL A 234 -1.49 10.30 -6.32
N PHE A 235 -1.42 9.62 -7.46
CA PHE A 235 -1.93 10.16 -8.73
C PHE A 235 -3.47 10.11 -8.82
N ASP A 236 -4.16 9.19 -8.13
CA ASP A 236 -5.64 9.21 -8.01
C ASP A 236 -6.12 10.31 -7.05
N GLU A 237 -5.61 10.33 -5.81
CA GLU A 237 -6.15 11.19 -4.75
C GLU A 237 -5.61 12.63 -4.78
N VAL A 238 -4.29 12.81 -4.97
CA VAL A 238 -3.66 14.12 -4.91
C VAL A 238 -3.70 14.84 -6.27
N ALA A 239 -3.43 14.10 -7.35
CA ALA A 239 -3.36 14.67 -8.70
C ALA A 239 -4.69 14.60 -9.48
N ASN A 240 -5.56 13.62 -9.17
CA ASN A 240 -6.72 13.25 -9.99
C ASN A 240 -6.35 12.99 -11.47
N ASP A 241 -5.15 12.46 -11.71
CA ASP A 241 -4.54 12.24 -13.02
C ASP A 241 -4.82 10.81 -13.49
N GLN A 242 -6.07 10.57 -13.90
CA GLN A 242 -6.53 9.25 -14.33
C GLN A 242 -5.67 8.63 -15.48
N PRO A 243 -5.14 9.41 -16.45
CA PRO A 243 -4.14 8.89 -17.39
C PRO A 243 -2.88 8.34 -16.70
N ALA A 244 -2.26 9.09 -15.77
CA ALA A 244 -1.11 8.60 -15.01
C ALA A 244 -1.45 7.37 -14.14
N VAL A 245 -2.62 7.37 -13.49
CA VAL A 245 -3.14 6.21 -12.73
C VAL A 245 -3.24 4.96 -13.63
N ASN A 246 -3.72 5.11 -14.86
CA ASN A 246 -3.84 4.01 -15.81
C ASN A 246 -2.46 3.49 -16.23
N ASP A 247 -1.55 4.38 -16.62
CA ASP A 247 -0.20 4.02 -17.04
C ASP A 247 0.61 3.34 -15.90
N LEU A 248 0.40 3.78 -14.65
CA LEU A 248 0.99 3.14 -13.47
C LEU A 248 0.41 1.73 -13.24
N LYS A 249 -0.90 1.55 -13.43
CA LYS A 249 -1.57 0.23 -13.34
C LYS A 249 -1.11 -0.72 -14.45
N VAL A 250 -0.86 -0.24 -15.67
CA VAL A 250 -0.27 -1.03 -16.77
C VAL A 250 1.10 -1.61 -16.37
N TRP A 251 2.00 -0.79 -15.81
CA TRP A 251 3.30 -1.27 -15.33
C TRP A 251 3.15 -2.36 -14.26
N MET A 252 2.28 -2.13 -13.27
CA MET A 252 2.02 -3.08 -12.18
C MET A 252 1.56 -4.46 -12.69
N LEU A 253 0.67 -4.47 -13.69
CA LEU A 253 0.19 -5.70 -14.33
C LEU A 253 1.31 -6.39 -15.13
N LYS A 254 2.15 -5.66 -15.85
CA LYS A 254 3.32 -6.23 -16.55
C LYS A 254 4.37 -6.83 -15.62
N GLN A 255 4.60 -6.22 -14.45
CA GLN A 255 5.42 -6.85 -13.42
C GLN A 255 4.78 -8.14 -12.90
N LYS A 256 3.45 -8.21 -12.73
CA LYS A 256 2.76 -9.45 -12.30
C LYS A 256 2.72 -10.54 -13.38
N GLN A 257 2.78 -10.20 -14.67
CA GLN A 257 2.90 -11.18 -15.75
C GLN A 257 4.28 -11.86 -15.78
N THR A 258 5.34 -11.13 -15.44
CA THR A 258 6.73 -11.60 -15.55
C THR A 258 7.36 -12.02 -14.23
N GLN A 259 6.82 -11.57 -13.09
CA GLN A 259 7.31 -11.82 -11.74
C GLN A 259 6.16 -12.04 -10.75
N ASP A 260 6.45 -12.70 -9.62
CA ASP A 260 5.55 -12.71 -8.46
C ASP A 260 5.86 -11.56 -7.49
N TRP A 261 4.82 -11.05 -6.82
CA TRP A 261 4.96 -10.05 -5.76
C TRP A 261 5.56 -10.72 -4.52
N LYS A 262 6.87 -10.52 -4.32
CA LYS A 262 7.73 -11.37 -3.47
C LYS A 262 7.49 -11.25 -1.96
N THR A 263 6.64 -10.33 -1.51
CA THR A 263 6.31 -10.11 -0.10
C THR A 263 4.79 -10.05 0.11
N THR A 264 4.35 -10.29 1.35
CA THR A 264 2.96 -10.09 1.75
C THR A 264 2.53 -8.64 1.60
N LYS A 265 3.38 -7.68 2.00
CA LYS A 265 3.12 -6.23 1.87
C LYS A 265 3.01 -5.81 0.40
N ALA A 266 3.96 -6.19 -0.47
CA ALA A 266 3.87 -5.95 -1.92
C ALA A 266 2.57 -6.50 -2.51
N THR A 267 2.11 -7.65 -2.05
CA THR A 267 0.84 -8.24 -2.48
C THR A 267 -0.37 -7.44 -1.98
N THR A 268 -0.41 -7.02 -0.72
CA THR A 268 -1.55 -6.24 -0.18
C THR A 268 -1.61 -4.82 -0.75
N GLU A 269 -0.46 -4.15 -0.91
CA GLU A 269 -0.38 -2.80 -1.47
C GLU A 269 -0.75 -2.81 -2.97
N ALA A 270 -0.30 -3.81 -3.74
CA ALA A 270 -0.69 -3.97 -5.15
C ALA A 270 -2.18 -4.28 -5.31
N ILE A 271 -2.77 -5.12 -4.45
CA ILE A 271 -4.22 -5.37 -4.46
C ILE A 271 -4.99 -4.10 -4.07
N TYR A 272 -4.57 -3.38 -3.03
CA TYR A 272 -5.18 -2.12 -2.61
C TYR A 272 -5.19 -1.09 -3.75
N SER A 273 -4.04 -0.82 -4.36
CA SER A 273 -3.90 0.16 -5.44
C SER A 273 -4.60 -0.23 -6.75
N LEU A 274 -4.80 -1.54 -7.03
CA LEU A 274 -5.64 -1.98 -8.14
C LEU A 274 -7.14 -1.84 -7.83
N LEU A 275 -7.55 -1.99 -6.56
CA LEU A 275 -8.93 -1.77 -6.10
C LEU A 275 -9.28 -0.28 -5.87
N LEU A 276 -8.28 0.59 -5.72
CA LEU A 276 -8.48 2.05 -5.76
C LEU A 276 -8.98 2.47 -7.15
N ARG A 277 -10.31 2.57 -7.25
CA ARG A 277 -11.09 3.04 -8.40
C ARG A 277 -10.79 2.31 -9.71
N GLY A 278 -11.67 1.37 -10.02
CA GLY A 278 -11.84 0.83 -11.37
C GLY A 278 -12.88 1.63 -12.16
N SER A 279 -12.47 2.19 -13.28
CA SER A 279 -13.21 1.98 -14.53
C SER A 279 -13.37 0.48 -14.81
N ASP A 280 -14.23 0.06 -15.74
CA ASP A 280 -14.37 -1.37 -16.02
C ASP A 280 -13.23 -1.90 -16.91
N TRP A 281 -12.07 -2.15 -16.28
CA TRP A 281 -10.85 -2.68 -16.91
C TRP A 281 -11.04 -4.06 -17.54
N LEU A 282 -12.09 -4.80 -17.17
CA LEU A 282 -12.40 -6.12 -17.72
C LEU A 282 -13.43 -6.05 -18.86
N ALA A 283 -14.24 -4.99 -18.95
CA ALA A 283 -15.09 -4.67 -20.10
C ALA A 283 -14.30 -4.14 -21.32
N SER A 284 -13.13 -4.72 -21.60
CA SER A 284 -12.43 -4.55 -22.87
C SER A 284 -13.13 -5.37 -23.97
N ASP A 285 -14.16 -4.79 -24.59
CA ASP A 285 -14.87 -5.37 -25.74
C ASP A 285 -13.95 -5.66 -26.96
N LYS A 286 -12.71 -5.13 -26.94
CA LYS A 286 -11.66 -5.53 -27.87
C LYS A 286 -11.29 -7.00 -27.67
N LEU A 287 -11.91 -7.86 -28.47
CA LEU A 287 -11.46 -9.22 -28.71
C LEU A 287 -9.96 -9.22 -29.06
N VAL A 288 -9.17 -10.02 -28.36
CA VAL A 288 -7.76 -10.23 -28.67
C VAL A 288 -7.67 -10.88 -30.04
N GLU A 289 -6.91 -10.28 -30.96
CA GLU A 289 -6.66 -10.82 -32.30
C GLU A 289 -5.67 -11.99 -32.22
N ILE A 290 -6.17 -13.18 -31.88
CA ILE A 290 -5.35 -14.38 -31.75
C ILE A 290 -4.96 -14.88 -33.15
N LYS A 291 -3.68 -14.74 -33.50
CA LYS A 291 -3.11 -15.31 -34.73
C LYS A 291 -2.49 -16.67 -34.48
N MET A 292 -2.80 -17.64 -35.34
CA MET A 292 -2.20 -18.97 -35.34
C MET A 292 -1.65 -19.26 -36.75
N GLY A 293 -0.36 -18.97 -36.94
CA GLY A 293 0.18 -18.76 -38.28
C GLY A 293 -0.49 -17.53 -38.93
N ASP A 294 -0.77 -17.60 -40.22
CA ASP A 294 -1.39 -16.52 -40.99
C ASP A 294 -2.91 -16.36 -40.75
N GLN A 295 -3.53 -17.24 -39.94
CA GLN A 295 -4.97 -17.19 -39.65
C GLN A 295 -5.29 -16.42 -38.38
N ILE A 296 -6.18 -15.43 -38.50
CA ILE A 296 -6.82 -14.74 -37.37
C ILE A 296 -7.97 -15.61 -36.87
N ILE A 297 -7.92 -16.01 -35.60
CA ILE A 297 -8.96 -16.78 -34.90
C ILE A 297 -9.90 -15.81 -34.18
N ASP A 298 -11.20 -15.96 -34.43
CA ASP A 298 -12.28 -15.32 -33.68
C ASP A 298 -12.60 -16.14 -32.41
N PRO A 299 -12.33 -15.63 -31.19
CA PRO A 299 -12.58 -16.36 -29.95
C PRO A 299 -14.06 -16.76 -29.75
N LYS A 300 -15.02 -16.01 -30.30
CA LYS A 300 -16.46 -16.25 -30.11
C LYS A 300 -16.95 -17.46 -30.91
N LYS A 301 -16.31 -17.79 -32.04
CA LYS A 301 -16.67 -18.96 -32.86
C LYS A 301 -16.23 -20.30 -32.25
N TRP A 302 -15.12 -20.32 -31.51
CA TRP A 302 -14.57 -21.56 -30.96
C TRP A 302 -15.38 -22.10 -29.76
N MET A 303 -16.10 -21.23 -29.04
CA MET A 303 -16.92 -21.65 -27.88
C MET A 303 -18.20 -22.41 -28.25
N MET A 304 -18.61 -22.45 -29.52
CA MET A 304 -19.80 -23.17 -30.00
C MET A 304 -19.50 -24.58 -30.55
N LEU A 305 -18.35 -25.16 -30.21
CA LEU A 305 -17.91 -26.50 -30.66
C LEU A 305 -17.61 -27.46 -29.49
N LYS A 306 -18.49 -27.47 -28.49
CA LYS A 306 -18.56 -28.48 -27.41
C LYS A 306 -20.02 -28.77 -27.03
#